data_AF-A0A8T4ZLJ1-F1
#
_entry.id   AF-A0A8T4ZLJ1-F1
#
_cell.length_a   1.000
_cell.length_b   1.000
_cell.length_c   1.000
_cell.angle_alpha   90.00
_cell.angle_beta   90.00
_cell.angle_gamma   90.00
#
_symmetry.space_group_name_H-M   'P 1'
#
loop_
_entity.id
_entity.type
_entity.pdbx_description
1 polymer ?
#
loop_
_entity_poly.entity_id
_entity_poly.type
_entity_poly.pdbx_seq_one_letter_code
_entity_poly.pdbx_strand_id
1 'polypeptide(L)'
;ENPIIPLRQIMRWGCRMLDPKIRSLVEKIRDRKLRKKVADLLNKPSFLINGKEYLGVSLEVSPAGLSHHHSYLGGFTEHVVSAGTIALAMCDCVEEVYGGVVNRDLVVAGILLHDVFKPLTYKVDEDGYYSSTRLADYLDHSSLIVSELVRRDFPLELVHIVAAHHGGYGAVRPRTVEALICHLADLVDSRLNGDVLNAASYLVRRIVGEELPALSSKEAFEIVHCKAAEGEDGVRKAYRRIVEERKARKT
;
A
#
# COMPACT_ATOMS: atom_id res chain seq x y z
N GLU A 1 -8.96 -13.55 18.15
CA GLU A 1 -9.59 -12.21 18.18
C GLU A 1 -8.67 -11.16 17.55
N ASN A 2 -9.02 -10.66 16.35
CA ASN A 2 -8.26 -9.65 15.60
C ASN A 2 -8.03 -8.35 16.40
N PRO A 3 -6.98 -7.56 16.11
CA PRO A 3 -6.78 -6.25 16.72
C PRO A 3 -7.80 -5.27 16.12
N ILE A 4 -8.86 -5.01 16.87
CA ILE A 4 -9.94 -4.09 16.54
C ILE A 4 -9.48 -2.68 16.92
N ILE A 5 -9.21 -1.80 15.95
CA ILE A 5 -9.30 -0.37 16.22
C ILE A 5 -10.80 -0.04 16.20
N PRO A 6 -11.39 0.49 17.31
CA PRO A 6 -12.80 0.80 17.34
C PRO A 6 -13.19 1.75 16.19
N LEU A 7 -14.31 1.50 15.52
CA LEU A 7 -14.86 2.37 14.45
C LEU A 7 -14.91 3.85 14.85
N ARG A 8 -15.17 4.16 16.14
CA ARG A 8 -15.12 5.53 16.68
C ARG A 8 -13.74 6.16 16.62
N GLN A 9 -12.69 5.36 16.76
CA GLN A 9 -11.33 5.82 16.62
C GLN A 9 -11.00 6.02 15.14
N ILE A 10 -11.41 5.14 14.22
CA ILE A 10 -11.25 5.26 12.75
C ILE A 10 -12.01 6.47 12.17
N MET A 11 -13.25 6.72 12.64
CA MET A 11 -14.05 7.87 12.20
C MET A 11 -13.55 9.23 12.74
N ARG A 12 -12.75 9.23 13.81
CA ARG A 12 -12.06 10.44 14.34
C ARG A 12 -10.85 10.88 13.49
N TRP A 13 -10.57 10.24 12.35
CA TRP A 13 -9.48 10.61 11.42
C TRP A 13 -9.97 11.45 10.23
N GLY A 14 -11.22 11.93 10.28
CA GLY A 14 -11.64 13.02 9.40
C GLY A 14 -10.73 14.24 9.59
N CYS A 15 -10.03 14.63 8.52
CA CYS A 15 -9.08 15.75 8.44
C CYS A 15 -7.79 15.62 9.28
N ARG A 16 -7.03 14.52 9.11
CA ARG A 16 -5.60 14.54 9.48
C ARG A 16 -4.73 14.81 8.25
N MET A 17 -3.67 15.58 8.49
CA MET A 17 -2.61 15.84 7.51
C MET A 17 -1.99 14.50 7.07
N LEU A 18 -1.61 14.39 5.79
CA LEU A 18 -0.92 13.22 5.22
C LEU A 18 0.15 12.65 6.16
N ASP A 19 0.19 11.31 6.25
CA ASP A 19 1.22 10.58 6.99
C ASP A 19 2.63 11.18 6.72
N PRO A 20 3.45 11.43 7.75
CA PRO A 20 4.76 12.06 7.58
C PRO A 20 5.68 11.33 6.59
N LYS A 21 5.58 10.01 6.48
CA LYS A 21 6.38 9.21 5.53
C LYS A 21 5.92 9.43 4.10
N ILE A 22 4.61 9.43 3.85
CA ILE A 22 4.04 9.77 2.53
C ILE A 22 4.41 11.21 2.17
N ARG A 23 4.30 12.14 3.12
CA ARG A 23 4.71 13.53 2.89
C ARG A 23 6.19 13.65 2.52
N SER A 24 7.06 12.87 3.18
CA SER A 24 8.48 12.84 2.83
C SER A 24 8.72 12.44 1.38
N LEU A 25 7.95 11.48 0.85
CA LEU A 25 7.98 11.14 -0.58
C LEU A 25 7.43 12.25 -1.47
N VAL A 26 6.30 12.87 -1.10
CA VAL A 26 5.72 14.01 -1.84
C VAL A 26 6.75 15.14 -1.99
N GLU A 27 7.51 15.45 -0.93
CA GLU A 27 8.54 16.49 -0.97
C GLU A 27 9.74 16.17 -1.87
N LYS A 28 9.90 14.91 -2.31
CA LYS A 28 10.94 14.55 -3.29
C LYS A 28 10.58 14.97 -4.72
N ILE A 29 9.30 15.27 -5.01
CA ILE A 29 8.87 15.81 -6.31
C ILE A 29 9.34 17.27 -6.41
N ARG A 30 10.25 17.54 -7.36
CA ARG A 30 10.87 18.86 -7.54
C ARG A 30 9.94 19.84 -8.26
N ASP A 31 9.20 19.39 -9.26
CA ASP A 31 8.20 20.20 -9.94
C ASP A 31 7.09 20.60 -8.96
N ARG A 32 7.02 21.91 -8.66
CA ARG A 32 6.08 22.45 -7.67
C ARG A 32 4.62 22.29 -8.07
N LYS A 33 4.30 22.34 -9.37
CA LYS A 33 2.93 22.21 -9.86
C LYS A 33 2.49 20.75 -9.75
N LEU A 34 3.31 19.81 -10.20
CA LEU A 34 3.06 18.38 -10.07
C LEU A 34 2.94 17.98 -8.60
N ARG A 35 3.89 18.39 -7.76
CA ARG A 35 3.88 18.11 -6.32
C ARG A 35 2.58 18.59 -5.67
N LYS A 36 2.13 19.81 -5.99
CA LYS A 36 0.87 20.33 -5.48
C LYS A 36 -0.32 19.46 -5.91
N LYS A 37 -0.42 19.12 -7.21
CA LYS A 37 -1.52 18.28 -7.71
C LYS A 37 -1.55 16.89 -7.04
N VAL A 38 -0.39 16.27 -6.86
CA VAL A 38 -0.23 14.99 -6.16
C VAL A 38 -0.67 15.12 -4.70
N ALA A 39 -0.18 16.13 -3.98
CA ALA A 39 -0.55 16.38 -2.59
C ALA A 39 -2.05 16.65 -2.42
N ASP A 40 -2.64 17.45 -3.30
CA ASP A 40 -4.07 17.78 -3.27
C ASP A 40 -4.94 16.52 -3.44
N LEU A 41 -4.55 15.60 -4.33
CA LEU A 41 -5.27 14.33 -4.52
C LEU A 41 -5.06 13.36 -3.34
N LEU A 42 -3.85 13.28 -2.80
CA LEU A 42 -3.54 12.45 -1.62
C LEU A 42 -4.28 12.92 -0.35
N ASN A 43 -4.42 14.23 -0.15
CA ASN A 43 -5.11 14.79 1.01
C ASN A 43 -6.63 14.52 1.00
N LYS A 44 -7.23 14.47 -0.19
CA LYS A 44 -8.65 14.13 -0.36
C LYS A 44 -8.83 13.20 -1.56
N PRO A 45 -8.56 11.90 -1.40
CA PRO A 45 -8.84 10.91 -2.43
C PRO A 45 -10.37 10.78 -2.55
N SER A 46 -10.93 11.38 -3.60
CA SER A 46 -12.35 11.32 -3.88
C SER A 46 -12.63 11.18 -5.36
N PHE A 47 -13.77 10.57 -5.68
CA PHE A 47 -14.20 10.33 -7.06
C PHE A 47 -15.68 10.68 -7.21
N LEU A 48 -16.04 11.32 -8.32
CA LEU A 48 -17.41 11.80 -8.58
C LEU A 48 -18.08 10.94 -9.65
N ILE A 49 -19.22 10.33 -9.33
CA ILE A 49 -20.05 9.59 -10.28
C ILE A 49 -21.49 10.08 -10.16
N ASN A 50 -22.07 10.58 -11.26
CA ASN A 50 -23.44 11.10 -11.31
C ASN A 50 -23.75 12.12 -10.19
N GLY A 51 -22.81 13.04 -9.92
CA GLY A 51 -22.95 14.05 -8.87
C GLY A 51 -22.79 13.54 -7.43
N LYS A 52 -22.57 12.24 -7.22
CA LYS A 52 -22.28 11.65 -5.91
C LYS A 52 -20.77 11.52 -5.71
N GLU A 53 -20.27 12.12 -4.63
CA GLU A 53 -18.86 11.99 -4.21
C GLU A 53 -18.67 10.67 -3.44
N TYR A 54 -17.66 9.90 -3.84
CA TYR A 54 -17.22 8.67 -3.19
C TYR A 54 -15.93 8.97 -2.42
N LEU A 55 -15.92 8.56 -1.16
CA LEU A 55 -14.78 8.64 -0.24
C LEU A 55 -14.50 7.24 0.31
N GLY A 56 -13.22 6.95 0.54
CA GLY A 56 -12.76 5.71 1.14
C GLY A 56 -12.48 5.85 2.63
N VAL A 57 -12.05 4.74 3.24
CA VAL A 57 -11.33 4.79 4.53
C VAL A 57 -10.06 5.65 4.38
N SER A 58 -9.55 6.22 5.48
CA SER A 58 -8.34 7.06 5.40
C SER A 58 -7.12 6.23 4.97
N LEU A 59 -6.17 6.85 4.27
CA LEU A 59 -4.97 6.18 3.74
C LEU A 59 -4.15 5.52 4.87
N GLU A 60 -4.12 6.15 6.05
CA GLU A 60 -3.33 5.72 7.21
C GLU A 60 -3.82 4.43 7.85
N VAL A 61 -5.10 4.09 7.67
CA VAL A 61 -5.71 2.88 8.24
C VAL A 61 -6.08 1.87 7.18
N SER A 62 -5.99 2.22 5.89
CA SER A 62 -6.32 1.31 4.80
C SER A 62 -5.27 0.21 4.65
N PRO A 63 -5.66 -1.03 4.34
CA PRO A 63 -4.73 -2.03 3.82
C PRO A 63 -4.36 -1.68 2.37
N ALA A 64 -3.23 -2.22 1.87
CA ALA A 64 -2.91 -2.10 0.44
C ALA A 64 -3.59 -3.18 -0.41
N GLY A 65 -4.09 -4.25 0.21
CA GLY A 65 -4.84 -5.30 -0.47
C GLY A 65 -5.85 -5.93 0.48
N LEU A 66 -6.95 -6.49 -0.05
CA LEU A 66 -7.90 -7.27 0.76
C LEU A 66 -7.36 -8.64 1.14
N SER A 67 -6.30 -9.09 0.48
CA SER A 67 -5.66 -10.39 0.69
C SER A 67 -4.21 -10.35 0.17
N HIS A 68 -3.44 -11.39 0.50
CA HIS A 68 -2.08 -11.67 0.02
C HIS A 68 -0.99 -10.76 0.57
N HIS A 69 -1.03 -9.44 0.33
CA HIS A 69 0.03 -8.51 0.74
C HIS A 69 -0.57 -7.26 1.38
N HIS A 70 0.14 -6.72 2.37
CA HIS A 70 -0.24 -5.51 3.09
C HIS A 70 -1.72 -5.49 3.52
N SER A 71 -2.28 -6.68 3.79
CA SER A 71 -3.71 -6.91 4.04
C SER A 71 -4.03 -6.76 5.52
N TYR A 72 -3.54 -5.68 6.10
CA TYR A 72 -3.64 -5.34 7.51
C TYR A 72 -3.71 -3.82 7.66
N LEU A 73 -4.10 -3.36 8.84
CA LEU A 73 -4.29 -1.93 9.12
C LEU A 73 -3.02 -1.12 8.86
N GLY A 74 -3.15 -0.05 8.08
CA GLY A 74 -2.03 0.82 7.70
C GLY A 74 -1.09 0.22 6.65
N GLY A 75 -1.44 -0.95 6.10
CA GLY A 75 -0.68 -1.62 5.04
C GLY A 75 -0.50 -0.76 3.79
N PHE A 76 -1.47 0.11 3.45
CA PHE A 76 -1.36 1.05 2.32
C PHE A 76 -0.16 1.99 2.46
N THR A 77 -0.02 2.64 3.62
CA THR A 77 1.10 3.55 3.88
C THR A 77 2.43 2.82 3.82
N GLU A 78 2.52 1.62 4.40
CA GLU A 78 3.74 0.80 4.34
C GLU A 78 4.11 0.45 2.90
N HIS A 79 3.11 0.02 2.11
CA HIS A 79 3.29 -0.33 0.72
C HIS A 79 3.82 0.84 -0.11
N VAL A 80 3.14 1.99 -0.09
CA VAL A 80 3.55 3.18 -0.85
C VAL A 80 4.95 3.65 -0.46
N VAL A 81 5.29 3.61 0.84
CA VAL A 81 6.61 4.02 1.33
C VAL A 81 7.71 3.05 0.92
N SER A 82 7.45 1.74 1.04
CA SER A 82 8.40 0.69 0.67
C SER A 82 8.60 0.64 -0.84
N ALA A 83 7.53 0.60 -1.64
CA ALA A 83 7.56 0.68 -3.09
C ALA A 83 8.26 1.97 -3.56
N GLY A 84 8.03 3.10 -2.90
CA GLY A 84 8.72 4.36 -3.22
C GLY A 84 10.23 4.31 -2.95
N THR A 85 10.64 3.61 -1.90
CA THR A 85 12.06 3.38 -1.58
C THR A 85 12.71 2.49 -2.62
N ILE A 86 12.06 1.38 -3.00
CA ILE A 86 12.52 0.46 -4.04
C ILE A 86 12.62 1.20 -5.38
N ALA A 87 11.59 1.95 -5.77
CA ALA A 87 11.57 2.70 -7.02
C ALA A 87 12.73 3.70 -7.11
N LEU A 88 13.04 4.41 -6.02
CA LEU A 88 14.17 5.34 -5.98
C LEU A 88 15.52 4.61 -6.12
N ALA A 89 15.69 3.45 -5.49
CA ALA A 89 16.90 2.65 -5.67
C ALA A 89 17.03 2.13 -7.12
N MET A 90 15.91 1.79 -7.77
CA MET A 90 15.90 1.41 -9.19
C MET A 90 16.27 2.59 -10.09
N CYS A 91 15.83 3.82 -9.76
CA CYS A 91 16.30 5.02 -10.47
C CYS A 91 17.83 5.15 -10.38
N ASP A 92 18.42 4.93 -9.20
CA ASP A 92 19.88 4.98 -9.02
C ASP A 92 20.58 3.94 -9.90
N CYS A 93 20.07 2.71 -9.95
CA CYS A 93 20.60 1.69 -10.88
C CYS A 93 20.53 2.13 -12.35
N VAL A 94 19.42 2.74 -12.77
CA VAL A 94 19.28 3.19 -14.16
C VAL A 94 20.27 4.31 -14.48
N GLU A 95 20.40 5.30 -13.60
CA GLU A 95 21.25 6.48 -13.83
C GLU A 95 22.74 6.15 -13.68
N GLU A 96 23.13 5.41 -12.64
CA GLU A 96 24.54 5.19 -12.28
C GLU A 96 25.15 3.94 -12.91
N VAL A 97 24.38 2.86 -13.06
CA VAL A 97 24.89 1.57 -13.58
C VAL A 97 24.63 1.44 -15.07
N TYR A 98 23.41 1.78 -15.51
CA TYR A 98 23.01 1.59 -16.90
C TYR A 98 23.21 2.84 -17.79
N GLY A 99 23.53 3.99 -17.21
CA GLY A 99 23.72 5.25 -17.94
C GLY A 99 22.44 5.77 -18.62
N GLY A 100 21.27 5.37 -18.12
CA GLY A 100 19.97 5.84 -18.59
C GLY A 100 19.59 7.18 -17.95
N VAL A 101 18.46 7.73 -18.42
CA VAL A 101 17.86 8.94 -17.86
C VAL A 101 16.47 8.60 -17.33
N VAL A 102 16.15 9.09 -16.13
CA VAL A 102 14.85 8.83 -15.49
C VAL A 102 14.26 10.14 -14.99
N ASN A 103 12.97 10.37 -15.27
CA ASN A 103 12.23 11.43 -14.61
C ASN A 103 11.77 10.97 -13.21
N ARG A 104 12.59 11.25 -12.19
CA ARG A 104 12.32 10.85 -10.80
C ARG A 104 11.04 11.46 -10.23
N ASP A 105 10.64 12.65 -10.68
CA ASP A 105 9.38 13.27 -10.26
C ASP A 105 8.17 12.46 -10.72
N LEU A 106 8.19 11.95 -11.96
CA LEU A 106 7.14 11.08 -12.49
C LEU A 106 7.11 9.71 -11.81
N VAL A 107 8.28 9.13 -11.50
CA VAL A 107 8.36 7.86 -10.74
C VAL A 107 7.73 8.01 -9.36
N VAL A 108 8.14 9.03 -8.60
CA VAL A 108 7.62 9.26 -7.25
C VAL A 108 6.12 9.59 -7.29
N ALA A 109 5.68 10.44 -8.22
CA ALA A 109 4.25 10.72 -8.40
C ALA A 109 3.44 9.47 -8.78
N GLY A 110 3.99 8.60 -9.63
CA GLY A 110 3.37 7.34 -10.03
C GLY A 110 3.15 6.41 -8.85
N ILE A 111 4.20 6.17 -8.06
CA ILE A 111 4.11 5.34 -6.85
C ILE A 111 3.13 5.92 -5.83
N LEU A 112 3.13 7.24 -5.62
CA LEU A 112 2.20 7.85 -4.67
C LEU A 112 0.74 7.71 -5.07
N LEU A 113 0.44 7.64 -6.37
CA LEU A 113 -0.93 7.71 -6.88
C LEU A 113 -1.50 6.38 -7.38
N HIS A 114 -0.67 5.39 -7.76
CA HIS A 114 -1.16 4.19 -8.45
C HIS A 114 -2.31 3.48 -7.73
N ASP A 115 -2.22 3.40 -6.40
CA ASP A 115 -3.17 2.71 -5.54
C ASP A 115 -4.08 3.63 -4.71
N VAL A 116 -3.99 4.96 -4.89
CA VAL A 116 -4.62 5.94 -3.99
C VAL A 116 -6.14 5.78 -3.86
N PHE A 117 -6.78 5.09 -4.82
CA PHE A 117 -8.20 4.80 -4.82
C PHE A 117 -8.60 3.38 -4.38
N LYS A 118 -7.64 2.51 -4.03
CA LYS A 118 -7.95 1.24 -3.34
C LYS A 118 -8.84 1.45 -2.10
N PRO A 119 -8.61 2.47 -1.25
CA PRO A 119 -9.48 2.72 -0.09
C PRO A 119 -10.95 3.05 -0.43
N LEU A 120 -11.25 3.58 -1.63
CA LEU A 120 -12.63 3.78 -2.09
C LEU A 120 -13.32 2.45 -2.45
N THR A 121 -12.52 1.43 -2.76
CA THR A 121 -12.98 0.09 -3.12
C THR A 121 -13.14 -0.82 -1.90
N TYR A 122 -12.72 -0.37 -0.70
CA TYR A 122 -12.74 -1.16 0.53
C TYR A 122 -13.72 -0.61 1.57
N LYS A 123 -14.40 -1.51 2.28
CA LYS A 123 -15.17 -1.22 3.49
C LYS A 123 -14.63 -2.07 4.63
N VAL A 124 -14.77 -1.56 5.85
CA VAL A 124 -14.45 -2.28 7.08
C VAL A 124 -15.73 -2.52 7.86
N ASP A 125 -15.94 -3.73 8.36
CA ASP A 125 -17.07 -4.05 9.22
C ASP A 125 -16.79 -3.73 10.70
N GLU A 126 -17.76 -4.02 11.58
CA GLU A 126 -17.66 -3.75 13.02
C GLU A 126 -16.54 -4.55 13.71
N ASP A 127 -16.21 -5.70 13.16
CA ASP A 127 -15.18 -6.62 13.66
C ASP A 127 -13.79 -6.30 13.08
N GLY A 128 -13.68 -5.28 12.23
CA GLY A 128 -12.42 -4.82 11.64
C GLY A 128 -11.98 -5.60 10.40
N TYR A 129 -12.84 -6.42 9.80
CA TYR A 129 -12.53 -7.12 8.55
C TYR A 129 -12.78 -6.23 7.34
N TYR A 130 -11.84 -6.26 6.40
CA TYR A 130 -11.96 -5.54 5.15
C TYR A 130 -12.65 -6.39 4.08
N SER A 131 -13.53 -5.77 3.32
CA SER A 131 -14.21 -6.37 2.16
C SER A 131 -14.44 -5.32 1.06
N SER A 132 -14.92 -5.75 -0.09
CA SER A 132 -15.20 -4.85 -1.21
C SER A 132 -16.43 -3.97 -0.98
N THR A 133 -16.36 -2.72 -1.46
CA THR A 133 -17.53 -1.84 -1.58
C THR A 133 -18.34 -2.23 -2.82
N ARG A 134 -19.61 -1.80 -2.88
CA ARG A 134 -20.40 -1.93 -4.11
C ARG A 134 -19.74 -1.23 -5.31
N LEU A 135 -18.98 -0.15 -5.10
CA LEU A 135 -18.27 0.52 -6.19
C LEU A 135 -17.26 -0.42 -6.86
N ALA A 136 -16.54 -1.21 -6.05
CA ALA A 136 -15.54 -2.16 -6.50
C ALA A 136 -16.12 -3.29 -7.37
N ASP A 137 -17.42 -3.59 -7.24
CA ASP A 137 -18.11 -4.58 -8.08
C ASP A 137 -18.28 -4.11 -9.53
N TYR A 138 -18.18 -2.80 -9.79
CA TYR A 138 -18.38 -2.20 -11.13
C TYR A 138 -17.11 -1.56 -11.69
N LEU A 139 -16.30 -0.92 -10.86
CA LEU A 139 -15.07 -0.24 -11.26
C LEU A 139 -13.95 -0.54 -10.27
N ASP A 140 -12.83 -1.01 -10.81
CA ASP A 140 -11.62 -1.23 -10.05
C ASP A 140 -10.88 0.09 -9.77
N HIS A 141 -9.99 0.06 -8.77
CA HIS A 141 -9.24 1.24 -8.35
C HIS A 141 -8.39 1.84 -9.49
N SER A 142 -7.83 1.03 -10.40
CA SER A 142 -6.99 1.51 -11.51
C SER A 142 -7.82 2.32 -12.50
N SER A 143 -8.99 1.84 -12.89
CA SER A 143 -9.91 2.59 -13.77
C SER A 143 -10.35 3.91 -13.15
N LEU A 144 -10.63 3.91 -11.84
CA LEU A 144 -11.02 5.12 -11.11
C LEU A 144 -9.89 6.15 -11.11
N ILE A 145 -8.66 5.76 -10.76
CA ILE A 145 -7.55 6.71 -10.66
C ILE A 145 -7.15 7.25 -12.04
N VAL A 146 -7.07 6.40 -13.06
CA VAL A 146 -6.76 6.83 -14.43
C VAL A 146 -7.76 7.89 -14.90
N SER A 147 -9.06 7.64 -14.67
CA SER A 147 -10.12 8.59 -15.02
C SER A 147 -9.95 9.93 -14.29
N GLU A 148 -9.60 9.89 -13.00
CA GLU A 148 -9.41 11.11 -12.21
C GLU A 148 -8.17 11.89 -12.63
N LEU A 149 -7.07 11.20 -12.97
CA LEU A 149 -5.85 11.87 -13.44
C LEU A 149 -6.08 12.60 -14.76
N VAL A 150 -6.81 11.98 -15.69
CA VAL A 150 -7.22 12.63 -16.95
C VAL A 150 -8.10 13.84 -16.66
N ARG A 151 -9.13 13.68 -15.80
CA ARG A 151 -10.04 14.78 -15.44
C ARG A 151 -9.32 15.96 -14.78
N ARG A 152 -8.30 15.68 -13.97
CA ARG A 152 -7.46 16.68 -13.30
C ARG A 152 -6.32 17.21 -14.18
N ASP A 153 -6.26 16.82 -15.45
CA ASP A 153 -5.26 17.29 -16.43
C ASP A 153 -3.81 17.00 -16.00
N PHE A 154 -3.55 15.81 -15.43
CA PHE A 154 -2.17 15.38 -15.16
C PHE A 154 -1.42 15.06 -16.47
N PRO A 155 -0.07 15.13 -16.47
CA PRO A 155 0.73 14.78 -17.64
C PRO A 155 0.41 13.37 -18.14
N LEU A 156 0.37 13.21 -19.47
CA LEU A 156 0.04 11.92 -20.12
C LEU A 156 0.99 10.80 -19.66
N GLU A 157 2.26 11.12 -19.45
CA GLU A 157 3.28 10.20 -18.97
C GLU A 157 2.92 9.64 -17.59
N LEU A 158 2.39 10.48 -16.68
CA LEU A 158 1.95 10.03 -15.35
C LEU A 158 0.67 9.20 -15.42
N VAL A 159 -0.28 9.59 -16.29
CA VAL A 159 -1.48 8.79 -16.55
C VAL A 159 -1.08 7.40 -17.04
N HIS A 160 -0.12 7.31 -17.96
CA HIS A 160 0.41 6.05 -18.47
C HIS A 160 1.13 5.22 -17.39
N ILE A 161 1.98 5.85 -16.57
CA ILE A 161 2.66 5.17 -15.45
C ILE A 161 1.64 4.50 -14.53
N VAL A 162 0.60 5.23 -14.13
CA VAL A 162 -0.45 4.71 -13.26
C VAL A 162 -1.30 3.68 -13.99
N ALA A 163 -1.65 3.87 -15.27
CA ALA A 163 -2.42 2.86 -16.02
C ALA A 163 -1.65 1.55 -16.25
N ALA A 164 -0.31 1.61 -16.25
CA ALA A 164 0.56 0.49 -16.57
C ALA A 164 1.15 -0.26 -15.36
N HIS A 165 0.85 0.17 -14.13
CA HIS A 165 1.54 -0.33 -12.93
C HIS A 165 1.32 -1.83 -12.67
N HIS A 166 0.19 -2.42 -13.09
CA HIS A 166 -0.05 -3.87 -13.03
C HIS A 166 0.71 -4.68 -14.11
N GLY A 167 1.50 -4.03 -14.97
CA GLY A 167 2.37 -4.71 -15.91
C GLY A 167 1.61 -5.51 -16.97
N GLY A 168 1.93 -6.80 -17.08
CA GLY A 168 1.25 -7.71 -18.01
C GLY A 168 -0.21 -8.03 -17.65
N TYR A 169 -0.62 -7.73 -16.43
CA TYR A 169 -1.98 -7.93 -15.93
C TYR A 169 -2.86 -6.68 -16.05
N GLY A 170 -2.26 -5.53 -16.36
CA GLY A 170 -2.98 -4.27 -16.58
C GLY A 170 -3.51 -4.15 -18.01
N ALA A 171 -4.44 -3.20 -18.22
CA ALA A 171 -4.96 -2.85 -19.54
C ALA A 171 -3.86 -2.30 -20.47
N VAL A 172 -2.85 -1.64 -19.88
CA VAL A 172 -1.70 -1.07 -20.57
C VAL A 172 -0.43 -1.68 -19.98
N ARG A 173 0.56 -1.97 -20.83
CA ARG A 173 1.88 -2.43 -20.39
C ARG A 173 2.84 -1.26 -20.22
N PRO A 174 3.84 -1.34 -19.33
CA PRO A 174 4.88 -0.33 -19.21
C PRO A 174 5.60 -0.11 -20.55
N ARG A 175 5.54 1.12 -21.06
CA ARG A 175 6.19 1.57 -22.31
C ARG A 175 7.30 2.61 -22.10
N THR A 176 7.50 3.06 -20.87
CA THR A 176 8.54 4.03 -20.49
C THR A 176 9.35 3.45 -19.33
N VAL A 177 10.56 3.98 -19.11
CA VAL A 177 11.43 3.55 -18.02
C VAL A 177 10.76 3.85 -16.67
N GLU A 178 10.11 4.99 -16.52
CA GLU A 178 9.39 5.37 -15.31
C GLU A 178 8.24 4.42 -15.01
N ALA A 179 7.45 4.05 -16.03
CA ALA A 179 6.35 3.10 -15.87
C ALA A 179 6.87 1.71 -15.51
N LEU A 180 8.00 1.31 -16.09
CA LEU A 180 8.63 0.03 -15.79
C LEU A 180 9.18 0.00 -14.36
N ILE A 181 9.82 1.08 -13.91
CA ILE A 181 10.29 1.22 -12.52
C ILE A 181 9.10 1.12 -11.56
N CYS A 182 8.02 1.87 -11.80
CA CYS A 182 6.84 1.82 -10.93
C CYS A 182 6.23 0.41 -10.86
N HIS A 183 6.05 -0.25 -12.01
CA HIS A 183 5.55 -1.62 -12.06
C HIS A 183 6.43 -2.60 -11.28
N LEU A 184 7.75 -2.54 -11.50
CA LEU A 184 8.68 -3.46 -10.84
C LEU A 184 8.78 -3.20 -9.33
N ALA A 185 8.74 -1.93 -8.91
CA ALA A 185 8.78 -1.58 -7.50
C ALA A 185 7.51 -2.05 -6.75
N ASP A 186 6.31 -1.84 -7.33
CA ASP A 186 5.06 -2.40 -6.81
C ASP A 186 5.14 -3.94 -6.72
N LEU A 187 5.54 -4.60 -7.81
CA LEU A 187 5.63 -6.06 -7.85
C LEU A 187 6.60 -6.63 -6.80
N VAL A 188 7.78 -6.04 -6.66
CA VAL A 188 8.80 -6.50 -5.70
C VAL A 188 8.28 -6.32 -4.27
N ASP A 189 7.72 -5.17 -3.95
CA ASP A 189 7.21 -4.90 -2.60
C ASP A 189 6.04 -5.82 -2.24
N SER A 190 5.02 -5.86 -3.10
CA SER A 190 3.83 -6.69 -2.92
C SER A 190 4.19 -8.17 -2.77
N ARG A 191 5.17 -8.66 -3.55
CA ARG A 191 5.63 -10.05 -3.44
C ARG A 191 6.42 -10.31 -2.17
N LEU A 192 7.38 -9.44 -1.82
CA LEU A 192 8.18 -9.60 -0.61
C LEU A 192 7.29 -9.64 0.64
N ASN A 193 6.34 -8.69 0.73
CA ASN A 193 5.42 -8.63 1.84
C ASN A 193 4.50 -9.86 1.89
N GLY A 194 3.89 -10.22 0.76
CA GLY A 194 3.01 -11.38 0.73
C GLY A 194 3.72 -12.69 1.07
N ASP A 195 4.94 -12.89 0.56
CA ASP A 195 5.72 -14.10 0.82
C ASP A 195 6.14 -14.19 2.30
N VAL A 196 6.51 -13.07 2.95
CA VAL A 196 6.85 -13.09 4.38
C VAL A 196 5.63 -13.31 5.27
N LEU A 197 4.47 -12.72 4.94
CA LEU A 197 3.21 -12.97 5.65
C LEU A 197 2.81 -14.45 5.58
N ASN A 198 2.91 -15.05 4.40
CA ASN A 198 2.61 -16.46 4.17
C ASN A 198 3.58 -17.37 4.92
N ALA A 199 4.89 -17.09 4.86
CA ALA A 199 5.90 -17.85 5.58
C ALA A 199 5.67 -17.82 7.09
N ALA A 200 5.40 -16.63 7.66
CA ALA A 200 5.12 -16.48 9.08
C ALA A 200 3.85 -17.24 9.50
N SER A 201 2.76 -17.10 8.74
CA SER A 201 1.50 -17.81 8.99
C SER A 201 1.69 -19.32 8.97
N TYR A 202 2.43 -19.83 7.98
CA TYR A 202 2.77 -21.25 7.88
C TYR A 202 3.59 -21.74 9.08
N LEU A 203 4.62 -20.98 9.48
CA LEU A 203 5.46 -21.33 10.62
C LEU A 203 4.66 -21.42 11.92
N VAL A 204 3.78 -20.44 12.16
CA VAL A 204 2.92 -20.43 13.35
C VAL A 204 1.98 -21.63 13.34
N ARG A 205 1.25 -21.86 12.24
CA ARG A 205 0.34 -23.01 12.14
C ARG A 205 1.07 -24.34 12.35
N ARG A 206 2.24 -24.51 11.74
CA ARG A 206 3.01 -25.76 11.82
C ARG A 206 3.62 -26.01 13.20
N ILE A 207 4.17 -24.98 13.84
CA ILE A 207 4.98 -25.12 15.07
C ILE A 207 4.15 -24.97 16.34
N VAL A 208 3.18 -24.05 16.32
CA VAL A 208 2.33 -23.71 17.46
C VAL A 208 1.01 -24.48 17.40
N GLY A 209 0.51 -24.80 16.21
CA GLY A 209 -0.79 -25.45 16.02
C GLY A 209 -1.98 -24.48 16.06
N GLU A 210 -1.71 -23.17 15.99
CA GLU A 210 -2.68 -22.09 16.10
C GLU A 210 -2.64 -21.17 14.88
N GLU A 211 -3.61 -20.26 14.76
CA GLU A 211 -3.62 -19.23 13.72
C GLU A 211 -3.34 -17.83 14.28
N LEU A 212 -2.61 -17.03 13.50
CA LEU A 212 -2.49 -15.58 13.72
C LEU A 212 -3.09 -14.83 12.53
N PRO A 213 -4.40 -14.52 12.56
CA PRO A 213 -5.02 -13.72 11.51
C PRO A 213 -4.50 -12.28 11.54
N ALA A 214 -4.53 -11.63 10.36
CA ALA A 214 -4.14 -10.25 10.15
C ALA A 214 -2.73 -9.93 10.70
N LEU A 215 -1.73 -10.72 10.32
CA LEU A 215 -0.32 -10.40 10.61
C LEU A 215 0.07 -9.10 9.90
N SER A 216 0.73 -8.21 10.63
CA SER A 216 1.46 -7.08 10.06
C SER A 216 2.81 -7.52 9.51
N SER A 217 3.43 -6.71 8.64
CA SER A 217 4.80 -6.92 8.16
C SER A 217 5.78 -7.10 9.33
N LYS A 218 5.70 -6.22 10.34
CA LYS A 218 6.56 -6.27 11.54
C LYS A 218 6.47 -7.62 12.25
N GLU A 219 5.25 -8.09 12.53
CA GLU A 219 5.02 -9.38 13.21
C GLU A 219 5.52 -10.55 12.35
N ALA A 220 5.29 -10.51 11.03
CA ALA A 220 5.75 -11.57 10.14
C ALA A 220 7.28 -11.65 10.04
N PHE A 221 7.96 -10.51 9.89
CA PHE A 221 9.42 -10.46 9.90
C PHE A 221 10.00 -10.90 11.25
N GLU A 222 9.37 -10.53 12.36
CA GLU A 222 9.77 -10.99 13.69
C GLU A 222 9.71 -12.52 13.81
N ILE A 223 8.62 -13.14 13.36
CA ILE A 223 8.46 -14.60 13.37
C ILE A 223 9.54 -15.29 12.52
N VAL A 224 9.75 -14.81 11.28
CA VAL A 224 10.74 -15.39 10.37
C VAL A 224 12.17 -15.20 10.92
N HIS A 225 12.46 -14.05 11.51
CA HIS A 225 13.75 -13.77 12.14
C HIS A 225 13.99 -14.68 13.36
N CYS A 226 13.02 -14.80 14.26
CA CYS A 226 13.12 -15.71 15.41
C CYS A 226 13.25 -17.18 14.98
N LYS A 227 12.59 -17.59 13.88
CA LYS A 227 12.79 -18.91 13.29
C LYS A 227 14.24 -19.13 12.86
N ALA A 228 14.84 -18.14 12.20
CA ALA A 228 16.22 -18.22 11.75
C ALA A 228 17.23 -18.24 12.91
N ALA A 229 16.98 -17.46 13.96
CA ALA A 229 17.88 -17.33 15.10
C ALA A 229 17.80 -18.50 16.10
N GLU A 230 16.58 -18.96 16.42
CA GLU A 230 16.33 -19.87 17.55
C GLU A 230 15.51 -21.12 17.15
N GLY A 231 15.30 -21.36 15.85
CA GLY A 231 14.55 -22.52 15.39
C GLY A 231 13.07 -22.48 15.80
N GLU A 232 12.51 -23.62 16.19
CA GLU A 232 11.08 -23.70 16.53
C GLU A 232 10.72 -22.98 17.84
N ASP A 233 11.64 -22.96 18.81
CA ASP A 233 11.40 -22.27 20.08
C ASP A 233 11.34 -20.75 19.90
N GLY A 234 12.13 -20.21 18.97
CA GLY A 234 12.02 -18.81 18.55
C GLY A 234 10.62 -18.45 18.06
N VAL A 235 10.02 -19.31 17.22
CA VAL A 235 8.66 -19.10 16.72
C VAL A 235 7.64 -19.13 17.86
N ARG A 236 7.74 -20.08 18.79
CA ARG A 236 6.84 -20.16 19.97
C ARG A 236 6.95 -18.92 20.85
N LYS A 237 8.17 -18.40 21.06
CA LYS A 237 8.40 -17.17 21.83
C LYS A 237 7.82 -15.94 21.13
N ALA A 238 8.10 -15.77 19.84
CA ALA A 238 7.55 -14.67 19.04
C ALA A 238 6.02 -14.67 19.05
N TYR A 239 5.40 -15.84 18.83
CA TYR A 239 3.95 -16.00 18.90
C TYR A 239 3.38 -15.52 20.25
N ARG A 240 3.94 -15.99 21.37
CA ARG A 240 3.47 -15.59 22.71
C ARG A 240 3.58 -14.08 22.92
N ARG A 241 4.73 -13.50 22.58
CA ARG A 241 4.95 -12.04 22.68
C ARG A 241 3.93 -11.26 21.86
N ILE A 242 3.71 -11.63 20.60
CA ILE A 242 2.75 -10.97 19.71
C ILE A 242 1.32 -11.05 20.30
N VAL A 243 0.91 -12.23 20.79
CA VAL A 243 -0.42 -12.41 21.41
C VAL A 243 -0.56 -11.55 22.67
N GLU A 244 0.46 -11.50 23.53
CA GLU A 244 0.48 -10.67 24.73
C GLU A 244 0.41 -9.17 24.40
N GLU A 245 1.20 -8.70 23.42
CA GLU A 245 1.16 -7.32 22.95
C GLU A 245 -0.19 -6.93 22.33
N ARG A 246 -0.83 -7.84 21.59
CA ARG A 246 -2.18 -7.62 21.04
C ARG A 246 -3.23 -7.51 22.15
N LYS A 247 -3.13 -8.33 23.21
CA LYS A 247 -4.02 -8.24 24.39
C LYS A 247 -3.81 -6.93 25.13
N ALA A 248 -2.57 -6.53 25.36
CA ALA A 248 -2.24 -5.28 26.06
C ALA A 248 -2.79 -4.05 25.32
N ARG A 249 -2.81 -4.04 23.98
CA ARG A 249 -3.39 -2.95 23.17
C ARG A 249 -4.92 -2.84 23.21
N LYS A 250 -5.61 -3.88 23.67
CA LYS A 250 -7.09 -3.91 23.78
C LYS A 250 -7.60 -3.47 25.15
N THR A 251 -6.74 -3.52 26.18
CA THR A 251 -7.04 -3.08 27.56
C THR A 251 -6.80 -1.58 27.69
#